data_AF-A0A353PUS6-F1
#
_entry.id   AF-A0A353PUS6-F1
#
_cell.length_a   1.000
_cell.length_b   1.000
_cell.length_c   1.000
_cell.angle_alpha   90.00
_cell.angle_beta   90.00
_cell.angle_gamma   90.00
#
_symmetry.space_group_name_H-M   'P 1'
#
loop_
_entity.id
_entity.type
_entity.pdbx_description
1 polymer ?
#
loop_
_entity_poly.entity_id
_entity_poly.type
_entity_poly.pdbx_seq_one_letter_code
_entity_poly.pdbx_strand_id
1 'polypeptide(L)'
;MKNYYALLEIKPTASIAEIKKAFREKAKKLHPDLNASQHTKEFQLLVTAYETLSNAKTRSSFDWAFSQSEKQKHFDYRVWLLKRDDDESRVKLIIYDLLRHREDEAVALYLNIKKENPFFCFSSFLGREAFMDLGYILA
;
A
#
# COMPACT_ATOMS: atom_id res chain seq x y z
N MET A 1 -6.46 5.47 3.95
CA MET A 1 -7.32 6.63 3.68
C MET A 1 -7.92 6.49 2.30
N LYS A 2 -9.21 6.83 2.07
CA LYS A 2 -9.83 6.66 0.73
C LYS A 2 -9.35 7.78 -0.20
N ASN A 3 -8.96 7.42 -1.42
CA ASN A 3 -8.49 8.39 -2.41
C ASN A 3 -9.69 9.07 -3.10
N TYR A 4 -10.11 10.22 -2.57
CA TYR A 4 -11.21 11.02 -3.12
C TYR A 4 -10.92 11.55 -4.53
N TYR A 5 -9.65 11.81 -4.87
CA TYR A 5 -9.24 12.21 -6.21
C TYR A 5 -9.46 11.07 -7.22
N ALA A 6 -9.06 9.83 -6.86
CA ALA A 6 -9.33 8.66 -7.68
C ALA A 6 -10.84 8.37 -7.80
N LEU A 7 -11.60 8.58 -6.72
CA LEU A 7 -13.06 8.42 -6.73
C LEU A 7 -13.74 9.41 -7.67
N LEU A 8 -13.20 10.62 -7.84
CA LEU A 8 -13.67 11.60 -8.81
C LEU A 8 -13.01 11.47 -10.19
N GLU A 9 -12.07 10.53 -10.38
CA GLU A 9 -11.25 10.38 -11.61
C GLU A 9 -10.48 11.65 -12.01
N ILE A 10 -10.01 12.39 -11.01
CA ILE A 10 -9.25 13.63 -11.20
C ILE A 10 -7.87 13.54 -10.56
N LYS A 11 -6.97 14.43 -10.99
CA LYS A 11 -5.64 14.56 -10.38
C LYS A 11 -5.72 15.38 -9.07
N PRO A 12 -4.80 15.17 -8.11
CA PRO A 12 -4.68 16.00 -6.91
C PRO A 12 -4.42 17.49 -7.22
N THR A 13 -3.92 17.80 -8.41
CA THR A 13 -3.69 19.16 -8.92
C THR A 13 -4.94 19.81 -9.54
N ALA A 14 -6.08 19.10 -9.56
CA ALA A 14 -7.30 19.60 -10.18
C ALA A 14 -7.83 20.85 -9.48
N SER A 15 -8.34 21.78 -10.29
CA SER A 15 -9.02 23.00 -9.87
C SER A 15 -10.40 22.71 -9.29
N ILE A 16 -10.96 23.67 -8.55
CA ILE A 16 -12.32 23.58 -8.00
C ILE A 16 -13.37 23.43 -9.12
N ALA A 17 -13.13 24.06 -10.27
CA ALA A 17 -14.00 23.95 -11.44
C ALA A 17 -14.03 22.51 -11.99
N GLU A 18 -12.88 21.86 -12.09
CA GLU A 18 -12.75 20.46 -12.53
C GLU A 18 -13.39 19.50 -11.52
N ILE A 19 -13.17 19.71 -10.22
CA ILE A 19 -13.82 18.93 -9.15
C ILE A 19 -15.35 19.00 -9.28
N LYS A 20 -15.89 20.22 -9.47
CA LYS A 20 -17.34 20.43 -9.67
C LYS A 20 -17.85 19.74 -10.93
N LYS A 21 -17.10 19.81 -12.02
CA LYS A 21 -17.47 19.17 -13.29
C LYS A 21 -17.51 17.64 -13.14
N ALA A 22 -16.43 17.05 -12.61
CA ALA A 22 -16.32 15.61 -12.40
C ALA A 22 -17.41 15.08 -11.45
N PHE A 23 -17.70 15.81 -10.38
CA PHE A 23 -18.81 15.47 -9.47
C PHE A 23 -20.15 15.41 -10.21
N ARG A 24 -20.48 16.43 -11.02
CA ARG A 24 -21.76 16.45 -11.77
C ARG A 24 -21.87 15.30 -12.76
N GLU A 25 -20.78 14.97 -13.45
CA GLU A 25 -20.74 13.87 -14.41
C GLU A 25 -20.93 12.51 -13.72
N LYS A 26 -20.26 12.28 -12.58
CA LYS A 26 -20.42 11.04 -11.80
C LYS A 26 -21.75 10.97 -11.07
N ALA A 27 -22.25 12.08 -10.54
CA ALA A 27 -23.53 12.14 -9.84
C ALA A 27 -24.68 11.74 -10.77
N LYS A 28 -24.65 12.17 -12.05
CA LYS A 28 -25.63 11.73 -13.06
C LYS A 28 -25.56 10.22 -13.32
N LYS A 29 -24.36 9.65 -13.35
CA LYS A 29 -24.17 8.21 -13.59
C LYS A 29 -24.57 7.35 -12.40
N LEU A 30 -24.34 7.82 -11.18
CA LEU A 30 -24.54 7.07 -9.93
C LEU A 30 -25.81 7.45 -9.19
N HIS A 31 -26.68 8.29 -9.77
CA HIS A 31 -27.88 8.78 -9.09
C HIS A 31 -28.80 7.60 -8.71
N PRO A 32 -29.29 7.53 -7.45
CA PRO A 32 -30.10 6.41 -6.98
C PRO A 32 -31.46 6.30 -7.69
N ASP A 33 -31.94 7.39 -8.29
CA ASP A 33 -33.17 7.42 -9.10
C ASP A 33 -33.01 6.72 -10.46
N LEU A 34 -31.79 6.70 -11.01
CA LEU A 34 -31.48 6.06 -12.28
C LEU A 34 -31.00 4.62 -12.09
N ASN A 35 -30.38 4.33 -10.95
CA ASN A 35 -29.85 3.01 -10.62
C ASN A 35 -30.34 2.60 -9.23
N ALA A 36 -31.51 1.96 -9.19
CA ALA A 36 -32.14 1.45 -7.98
C ALA A 36 -31.12 0.80 -7.02
N SER A 37 -30.97 1.40 -5.83
CA SER A 37 -30.30 0.96 -4.59
C SER A 37 -28.88 0.34 -4.64
N GLN A 38 -28.34 -0.04 -5.79
CA GLN A 38 -27.03 -0.69 -5.92
C GLN A 38 -25.87 0.30 -5.70
N HIS A 39 -26.07 1.57 -6.08
CA HIS A 39 -25.01 2.59 -6.04
C HIS A 39 -25.16 3.61 -4.90
N THR A 40 -26.09 3.42 -3.96
CA THR A 40 -26.34 4.38 -2.87
C THR A 40 -25.08 4.65 -2.03
N LYS A 41 -24.29 3.61 -1.73
CA LYS A 41 -23.03 3.74 -0.97
C LYS A 41 -21.97 4.50 -1.77
N GLU A 42 -21.87 4.26 -3.07
CA GLU A 42 -20.92 4.94 -3.95
C GLU A 42 -21.28 6.41 -4.14
N PHE A 43 -22.57 6.70 -4.27
CA PHE A 43 -23.09 8.06 -4.33
C PHE A 43 -22.83 8.83 -3.03
N GLN A 44 -23.06 8.21 -1.87
CA GLN A 44 -22.70 8.82 -0.58
C GLN A 44 -21.20 9.15 -0.51
N LEU A 45 -20.33 8.23 -0.94
CA LEU A 45 -18.89 8.47 -0.99
C LEU A 45 -18.51 9.58 -1.97
N LEU A 46 -19.20 9.68 -3.10
CA LEU A 46 -19.03 10.75 -4.08
C LEU A 46 -19.37 12.13 -3.49
N VAL A 47 -20.48 12.21 -2.74
CA VAL A 47 -20.89 13.44 -2.04
C VAL A 47 -19.85 13.82 -0.99
N THR A 48 -19.42 12.89 -0.13
CA THR A 48 -18.39 13.16 0.89
C THR A 48 -17.06 13.60 0.27
N ALA A 49 -16.67 13.00 -0.85
CA ALA A 49 -15.47 13.39 -1.60
C ALA A 49 -15.57 14.83 -2.11
N TYR A 50 -16.72 15.19 -2.70
CA TYR A 50 -16.97 16.55 -3.19
C TYR A 50 -17.00 17.58 -2.06
N GLU A 51 -17.69 17.30 -0.95
CA GLU A 51 -17.74 18.20 0.21
C GLU A 51 -16.34 18.47 0.77
N THR A 52 -15.52 17.43 0.88
CA THR A 52 -14.15 17.53 1.38
C THR A 52 -13.25 18.34 0.43
N LEU A 53 -13.35 18.10 -0.88
CA LEU A 53 -12.46 18.70 -1.88
C LEU A 53 -12.92 20.07 -2.41
N SER A 54 -14.20 20.41 -2.25
CA SER A 54 -14.78 21.66 -2.79
C SER A 54 -14.39 22.90 -1.99
N ASN A 55 -14.10 22.76 -0.69
CA ASN A 55 -13.65 23.85 0.16
C ASN A 55 -12.13 23.79 0.38
N ALA A 56 -11.45 24.92 0.18
CA ALA A 56 -9.99 25.01 0.31
C ALA A 56 -9.49 24.60 1.70
N LYS A 57 -10.22 24.94 2.78
CA LYS A 57 -9.82 24.60 4.16
C LYS A 57 -9.90 23.10 4.41
N THR A 58 -11.01 22.47 4.04
CA THR A 58 -11.20 21.01 4.22
C THR A 58 -10.30 20.22 3.30
N ARG A 59 -10.07 20.70 2.07
CA ARG A 59 -9.11 20.12 1.13
C ARG A 59 -7.70 20.15 1.69
N SER A 60 -7.25 21.28 2.24
CA SER A 60 -5.91 21.37 2.84
C SER A 60 -5.74 20.41 4.01
N SER A 61 -6.73 20.28 4.90
CA SER A 61 -6.68 19.31 5.99
C SER A 61 -6.67 17.86 5.49
N PHE A 62 -7.48 17.58 4.46
CA PHE A 62 -7.51 16.28 3.80
C PHE A 62 -6.16 15.97 3.14
N ASP A 63 -5.58 16.90 2.38
CA ASP A 63 -4.30 16.73 1.71
C ASP A 63 -3.16 16.53 2.71
N TRP A 64 -3.19 17.23 3.85
CA TRP A 64 -2.25 17.01 4.94
C TRP A 64 -2.39 15.59 5.49
N ALA A 65 -3.58 15.19 5.92
CA ALA A 65 -3.82 13.85 6.47
C ALA A 65 -3.55 12.74 5.43
N PHE A 66 -3.90 12.98 4.16
CA PHE A 66 -3.66 12.08 3.04
C PHE A 66 -2.16 11.91 2.82
N SER A 67 -1.39 13.00 2.82
CA SER A 67 0.08 12.94 2.70
C SER A 67 0.73 12.20 3.86
N GLN A 68 0.22 12.33 5.09
CA GLN A 68 0.70 11.56 6.24
C GLN A 68 0.36 10.07 6.08
N SER A 69 -0.84 9.75 5.59
CA SER A 69 -1.24 8.36 5.34
C SER A 69 -0.48 7.70 4.18
N GLU A 70 -0.11 8.49 3.16
CA GLU A 70 0.72 8.03 2.04
C GLU A 70 2.17 7.85 2.47
N LYS A 71 2.70 8.70 3.36
CA LYS A 71 4.01 8.50 3.99
C LYS A 71 4.02 7.28 4.91
N GLN A 72 2.87 6.96 5.51
CA GLN A 72 2.64 5.74 6.28
C GLN A 72 2.28 4.53 5.41
N LYS A 73 2.35 4.60 4.07
CA LYS A 73 2.36 3.38 3.25
C LYS A 73 3.57 2.56 3.67
N HIS A 74 3.28 1.60 4.54
CA HIS A 74 4.19 0.66 5.14
C HIS A 74 5.15 0.17 4.06
N PHE A 75 6.44 0.44 4.26
CA PHE A 75 7.47 -0.15 3.43
C PHE A 75 7.39 -1.66 3.64
N ASP A 76 6.81 -2.36 2.67
CA ASP A 76 6.65 -3.80 2.76
C ASP A 76 8.02 -4.45 2.55
N TYR A 77 8.70 -4.68 3.66
CA TYR A 77 10.04 -5.26 3.71
C TYR A 77 10.09 -6.61 3.00
N ARG A 78 9.02 -7.41 3.08
CA ARG A 78 8.90 -8.70 2.39
C ARG A 78 8.92 -8.52 0.88
N VAL A 79 8.09 -7.63 0.36
CA VAL A 79 7.98 -7.36 -1.09
C VAL A 79 9.27 -6.73 -1.62
N TRP A 80 9.94 -5.92 -0.81
CA TRP A 80 11.25 -5.37 -1.17
C TRP A 80 12.31 -6.46 -1.30
N LEU A 81 12.36 -7.42 -0.37
CA LEU A 81 13.28 -8.57 -0.43
C LEU A 81 12.97 -9.52 -1.60
N LEU A 82 11.69 -9.78 -1.89
CA LEU A 82 11.26 -10.65 -3.00
C LEU A 82 11.70 -10.15 -4.39
N LYS A 83 11.92 -8.85 -4.55
CA LYS A 83 12.37 -8.25 -5.84
C LYS A 83 13.87 -8.37 -6.08
N ARG A 84 14.61 -8.82 -5.08
CA ARG A 84 16.07 -8.88 -5.10
C ARG A 84 16.53 -10.30 -5.38
N ASP A 85 17.60 -10.42 -6.15
CA ASP A 85 18.15 -11.72 -6.54
C ASP A 85 19.42 -12.11 -5.75
N ASP A 86 19.84 -11.28 -4.80
CA ASP A 86 21.03 -11.54 -4.00
C ASP A 86 20.77 -12.55 -2.86
N ASP A 87 21.77 -13.38 -2.59
CA ASP A 87 21.73 -14.41 -1.54
C ASP A 87 21.44 -13.83 -0.15
N GLU A 88 21.94 -12.63 0.13
CA GLU A 88 21.71 -11.93 1.39
C GLU A 88 20.23 -11.58 1.59
N SER A 89 19.56 -11.05 0.57
CA SER A 89 18.13 -10.73 0.61
C SER A 89 17.27 -11.99 0.73
N ARG A 90 17.68 -13.08 0.06
CA ARG A 90 17.02 -14.39 0.19
C ARG A 90 17.13 -14.93 1.62
N VAL A 91 18.29 -14.78 2.28
CA VAL A 91 18.46 -15.10 3.72
C VAL A 91 17.56 -14.23 4.59
N LYS A 92 17.58 -12.91 4.38
CA LYS A 92 16.76 -11.96 5.13
C LYS A 92 15.27 -12.28 4.99
N LEU A 93 14.84 -12.76 3.82
CA LEU A 93 13.46 -13.18 3.56
C LEU A 93 13.08 -14.43 4.36
N ILE A 94 13.96 -15.44 4.39
CA ILE A 94 13.76 -16.65 5.19
C ILE A 94 13.62 -16.28 6.67
N ILE A 95 14.53 -15.44 7.19
CA ILE A 95 14.48 -14.98 8.59
C ILE A 95 13.19 -14.20 8.86
N TYR A 96 12.83 -13.29 7.95
CA TYR A 96 11.61 -12.50 8.06
C TYR A 96 10.34 -13.38 8.10
N ASP A 97 10.29 -14.43 7.27
CA ASP A 97 9.17 -15.36 7.24
C ASP A 97 9.08 -16.24 8.48
N LEU A 98 10.22 -16.73 8.97
CA LEU A 98 10.28 -17.47 10.23
C LEU A 98 9.75 -16.63 11.41
N LEU A 99 10.13 -15.36 11.49
CA LEU A 99 9.65 -14.44 12.54
C LEU A 99 8.17 -14.09 12.43
N ARG A 100 7.56 -14.26 11.25
CA ARG A 100 6.14 -14.00 11.00
C ARG A 100 5.31 -15.28 10.96
N HIS A 101 5.84 -16.40 11.48
CA HIS A 101 5.18 -17.72 11.51
C HIS A 101 4.83 -18.27 10.11
N ARG A 102 5.59 -17.92 9.08
CA ARG A 102 5.50 -18.45 7.70
C ARG A 102 6.60 -19.48 7.46
N GLU A 103 6.61 -20.52 8.28
CA GLU A 103 7.68 -21.53 8.28
C GLU A 103 7.74 -22.31 6.96
N ASP A 104 6.58 -22.66 6.38
CA ASP A 104 6.51 -23.39 5.12
C ASP A 104 7.18 -22.63 3.96
N GLU A 105 6.92 -21.33 3.85
CA GLU A 105 7.50 -20.46 2.82
C GLU A 105 9.02 -20.29 3.05
N ALA A 106 9.43 -20.11 4.30
CA ALA A 106 10.83 -19.98 4.67
C ALA A 106 11.64 -21.25 4.36
N VAL A 107 11.09 -22.42 4.69
CA VAL A 107 11.74 -23.72 4.43
C VAL A 107 11.81 -23.99 2.93
N ALA A 108 10.75 -23.70 2.17
CA ALA A 108 10.74 -23.84 0.73
C ALA A 108 11.83 -22.99 0.06
N LEU A 109 11.98 -21.73 0.48
CA LEU A 109 13.04 -20.84 0.00
C LEU A 109 14.44 -21.38 0.34
N TYR A 110 14.67 -21.81 1.59
CA TYR A 110 15.95 -22.38 1.99
C TYR A 110 16.33 -23.62 1.17
N LEU A 111 15.37 -24.53 0.95
CA LEU A 111 15.59 -25.73 0.14
C LEU A 111 15.90 -25.38 -1.31
N ASN A 112 15.28 -24.33 -1.86
CA ASN A 112 15.60 -23.87 -3.22
C ASN A 112 17.04 -23.35 -3.31
N ILE A 113 17.47 -22.50 -2.36
CA ILE A 113 18.84 -22.00 -2.31
C ILE A 113 19.85 -23.15 -2.17
N LYS A 114 19.55 -24.14 -1.32
CA LYS A 114 20.39 -25.34 -1.15
C LYS A 114 20.50 -26.19 -2.42
N LYS A 115 19.44 -26.25 -3.24
CA LYS A 115 19.45 -26.93 -4.54
C LYS A 115 20.31 -26.18 -5.56
N GLU A 116 20.23 -24.86 -5.59
CA GLU A 116 21.02 -24.00 -6.48
C GLU A 116 22.50 -23.97 -6.08
N ASN A 117 22.79 -23.88 -4.77
CA ASN A 117 24.13 -23.81 -4.23
C ASN A 117 24.29 -24.77 -3.03
N PRO A 118 24.86 -25.97 -3.25
CA PRO A 118 25.06 -26.97 -2.19
C PRO A 118 26.00 -26.50 -1.07
N PHE A 119 26.94 -25.61 -1.39
CA PHE A 119 27.93 -25.05 -0.45
C PHE A 119 27.40 -23.83 0.30
N PHE A 120 26.15 -23.43 0.07
CA PHE A 120 25.54 -22.32 0.77
C PHE A 120 25.49 -22.57 2.29
N CYS A 121 25.98 -21.59 3.04
CA CYS A 121 25.99 -21.57 4.50
C CYS A 121 25.12 -20.41 5.02
N PHE A 122 24.04 -20.74 5.71
CA PHE A 122 23.14 -19.73 6.30
C PHE A 122 23.80 -18.92 7.42
N SER A 123 24.72 -19.52 8.17
CA SER A 123 25.40 -18.92 9.31
C SER A 123 26.35 -17.77 8.94
N SER A 124 26.87 -17.72 7.72
CA SER A 124 27.75 -16.61 7.28
C SER A 124 26.99 -15.29 7.10
N PHE A 125 25.68 -15.37 6.88
CA PHE A 125 24.81 -14.21 6.65
C PHE A 125 24.08 -13.74 7.92
N LEU A 126 24.16 -14.51 9.02
CA LEU A 126 23.60 -14.18 10.34
C LEU A 126 24.56 -13.32 11.20
N GLY A 127 25.48 -12.61 10.56
CA GLY A 127 26.46 -11.76 11.24
C GLY A 127 25.84 -10.57 11.98
N ARG A 128 26.71 -9.72 12.55
CA ARG A 128 26.33 -8.57 13.39
C ARG A 128 25.37 -7.59 12.71
N GLU A 129 25.41 -7.49 11.38
CA GLU A 129 24.52 -6.65 10.58
C GLU A 129 23.09 -7.20 10.51
N ALA A 130 22.93 -8.53 10.40
CA ALA A 130 21.62 -9.17 10.43
C ALA A 130 20.90 -8.95 11.77
N PHE A 131 21.64 -8.82 12.88
CA PHE A 131 21.07 -8.49 14.18
C PHE A 131 20.49 -7.07 14.26
N MET A 132 21.11 -6.10 13.58
CA MET A 132 20.59 -4.73 13.50
C MET A 132 19.36 -4.65 12.59
N ASP A 133 19.36 -5.36 11.47
CA ASP A 133 18.22 -5.45 10.55
C ASP A 133 17.02 -6.18 11.20
N LEU A 134 17.28 -7.20 12.02
CA LEU A 134 16.28 -7.85 12.88
C LEU A 134 15.59 -6.87 13.84
N GLY A 135 16.33 -5.88 14.36
CA GLY A 135 15.77 -4.81 15.19
C GLY A 135 14.75 -3.94 14.44
N TYR A 136 14.96 -3.70 13.14
CA TYR A 136 14.01 -2.99 12.28
C TYR A 136 12.78 -3.85 11.94
N ILE A 137 12.94 -5.18 11.85
CA ILE A 137 11.84 -6.12 11.57
C ILE A 137 10.88 -6.29 12.77
N LEU A 138 11.38 -6.07 13.99
CA LEU A 138 10.64 -6.22 15.24
C LEU A 138 10.00 -4.91 15.78
N ALA A 139 10.37 -3.75 15.24
CA ALA A 139 9.80 -2.44 15.59
C ALA A 139 8.53 -2.12 14.79
#